data_AF-A0A238JR45-F1
#
_entry.id   AF-A0A238JR45-F1
#
_cell.length_a   1.000
_cell.length_b   1.000
_cell.length_c   1.000
_cell.angle_alpha   90.00
_cell.angle_beta   90.00
_cell.angle_gamma   90.00
#
_symmetry.space_group_name_H-M   'P 1'
#
loop_
_entity.id
_entity.type
_entity.pdbx_description
1 polymer ?
#
loop_
_entity_poly.entity_id
_entity_poly.type
_entity_poly.pdbx_seq_one_letter_code
_entity_poly.pdbx_strand_id
1 'polypeptide(L)'
;MGLMRGTLIAICVLATPAVALTPPMPQCARASLAPEEVAYTGYDYSLAGGDFVAYERRLKSGGRWEFIYEHCPSRKRVTVVVTGLDESENRQRMQDAIAPILRAAESKRRYTLHDLRRLARETGAEAEVTTAGYKSCVCAEWGY
;
A
#
# COMPACT_ATOMS: atom_id res chain seq x y z
N MET A 1 -64.74 8.32 22.35
CA MET A 1 -63.42 8.82 22.80
C MET A 1 -62.35 8.12 21.98
N GLY A 2 -61.58 8.89 21.21
CA GLY A 2 -60.84 8.44 20.03
C GLY A 2 -59.52 7.73 20.35
N LEU A 3 -59.29 6.61 19.67
CA LEU A 3 -57.99 5.95 19.60
C LEU A 3 -57.00 6.83 18.83
N MET A 4 -55.98 7.33 19.54
CA MET A 4 -54.81 7.96 18.93
C MET A 4 -54.04 6.92 18.10
N ARG A 5 -54.10 7.08 16.78
CA ARG A 5 -53.22 6.41 15.82
C ARG A 5 -51.80 6.97 15.98
N GLY A 6 -50.94 6.24 16.70
CA GLY A 6 -49.51 6.50 16.72
C GLY A 6 -48.88 6.10 15.39
N THR A 7 -48.54 7.08 14.57
CA THR A 7 -47.83 6.90 13.30
C THR A 7 -46.42 6.39 13.58
N LEU A 8 -46.15 5.14 13.20
CA LEU A 8 -44.80 4.57 13.13
C LEU A 8 -43.98 5.34 12.10
N ILE A 9 -43.00 6.13 12.56
CA ILE A 9 -41.99 6.72 11.69
C ILE A 9 -40.94 5.64 11.43
N ALA A 10 -41.05 4.99 10.28
CA ALA A 10 -39.98 4.16 9.73
C ALA A 10 -38.84 5.10 9.31
N ILE A 11 -37.78 5.14 10.11
CA ILE A 11 -36.53 5.82 9.73
C ILE A 11 -35.89 4.96 8.64
N CYS A 12 -36.06 5.35 7.39
CA CYS A 12 -35.25 4.86 6.27
C CYS A 12 -33.82 5.34 6.51
N VAL A 13 -33.02 4.53 7.21
CA VAL A 13 -31.57 4.67 7.18
C VAL A 13 -31.16 4.35 5.75
N LEU A 14 -31.01 5.40 4.94
CA LEU A 14 -30.30 5.34 3.67
C LEU A 14 -28.88 4.90 4.00
N ALA A 15 -28.65 3.58 3.94
CA ALA A 15 -27.33 3.00 3.82
C ALA A 15 -26.76 3.52 2.49
N THR A 16 -26.12 4.69 2.56
CA THR A 16 -25.23 5.12 1.50
C THR A 16 -24.17 4.04 1.40
N PRO A 17 -23.95 3.41 0.23
CA PRO A 17 -22.72 2.66 0.06
C PRO A 17 -21.63 3.69 0.31
N ALA A 18 -20.81 3.44 1.32
CA ALA A 18 -19.48 4.00 1.36
C ALA A 18 -18.80 3.46 0.10
N VAL A 19 -18.97 4.17 -1.02
CA VAL A 19 -18.14 4.03 -2.19
C VAL A 19 -16.79 4.42 -1.66
N ALA A 20 -16.03 3.41 -1.23
CA ALA A 20 -14.65 3.55 -0.87
C ALA A 20 -14.03 4.33 -2.02
N LEU A 21 -13.61 5.56 -1.73
CA LEU A 21 -12.77 6.36 -2.59
C LEU A 21 -11.40 5.66 -2.59
N THR A 22 -11.33 4.47 -3.14
CA THR A 22 -10.10 3.88 -3.65
C THR A 22 -9.97 4.50 -5.04
N PRO A 23 -9.20 5.59 -5.20
CA PRO A 23 -9.02 6.19 -6.50
C PRO A 23 -8.47 5.18 -7.50
N PRO A 24 -8.74 5.43 -8.78
CA PRO A 24 -8.39 4.50 -9.85
C PRO A 24 -6.92 4.13 -9.79
N MET A 25 -6.65 2.88 -10.14
CA MET A 25 -5.30 2.34 -10.26
C MET A 25 -4.40 3.15 -11.17
N PRO A 26 -3.29 3.73 -10.63
CA PRO A 26 -2.22 4.24 -11.43
C PRO A 26 -1.88 3.32 -12.59
N GLN A 27 -1.89 3.87 -13.80
CA GLN A 27 -1.50 3.14 -14.99
C GLN A 27 0.04 3.14 -15.06
N CYS A 28 0.67 2.51 -14.08
CA CYS A 28 2.11 2.27 -14.03
C CYS A 28 2.48 1.20 -15.09
N ALA A 29 2.28 1.51 -16.36
CA ALA A 29 2.63 0.69 -17.51
C ALA A 29 3.88 1.24 -18.20
N ARG A 30 5.05 0.73 -17.75
CA ARG A 30 6.27 0.50 -18.54
C ARG A 30 6.99 1.64 -19.30
N ALA A 31 6.64 2.93 -19.20
CA ALA A 31 7.41 3.95 -19.94
C ALA A 31 7.73 5.27 -19.21
N SER A 32 6.99 5.65 -18.18
CA SER A 32 7.19 6.91 -17.44
C SER A 32 8.12 6.78 -16.23
N LEU A 33 8.72 5.60 -16.04
CA LEU A 33 9.44 5.22 -14.84
C LEU A 33 10.95 5.25 -15.09
N ALA A 34 11.72 5.68 -14.09
CA ALA A 34 13.17 5.72 -14.17
C ALA A 34 13.75 4.39 -14.71
N PRO A 35 14.89 4.40 -15.42
CA PRO A 35 15.43 3.22 -16.12
C PRO A 35 15.47 1.95 -15.27
N GLU A 36 15.67 2.08 -13.96
CA GLU A 36 15.72 0.99 -12.98
C GLU A 36 14.38 0.25 -12.82
N GLU A 37 13.25 0.89 -13.09
CA GLU A 37 11.92 0.31 -12.91
C GLU A 37 11.47 -0.54 -14.12
N VAL A 38 12.18 -0.45 -15.24
CA VAL A 38 11.92 -1.25 -16.46
C VAL A 38 12.11 -2.75 -16.21
N ALA A 39 12.91 -3.14 -15.21
CA ALA A 39 13.13 -4.53 -14.82
C ALA A 39 11.94 -5.15 -14.06
N TYR A 40 10.95 -4.34 -13.65
CA TYR A 40 9.85 -4.75 -12.79
C TYR A 40 8.52 -4.91 -13.56
N THR A 41 7.61 -5.65 -12.95
CA THR A 41 6.24 -5.88 -13.38
C THR A 41 5.32 -5.90 -12.16
N GLY A 42 3.99 -5.85 -12.36
CA GLY A 42 3.00 -6.01 -11.30
C GLY A 42 3.08 -4.91 -10.25
N TYR A 43 2.91 -3.66 -10.68
CA TYR A 43 2.75 -2.51 -9.79
C TYR A 43 1.35 -2.54 -9.17
N ASP A 44 1.15 -3.46 -8.23
CA ASP A 44 -0.09 -3.56 -7.46
C ASP A 44 0.07 -2.60 -6.27
N TYR A 45 -0.62 -1.47 -6.31
CA TYR A 45 -0.46 -0.43 -5.28
C TYR A 45 -1.69 -0.37 -4.38
N SER A 46 -1.46 0.04 -3.14
CA SER A 46 -2.47 0.28 -2.12
C SER A 46 -2.23 1.65 -1.52
N LEU A 47 -3.30 2.39 -1.25
CA LEU A 47 -3.15 3.71 -0.68
C LEU A 47 -2.78 3.66 0.79
N ALA A 48 -1.77 4.45 1.14
CA ALA A 48 -1.45 4.79 2.50
C ALA A 48 -1.63 6.30 2.64
N GLY A 49 -2.53 6.76 3.52
CA GLY A 49 -3.02 8.14 3.50
C GLY A 49 -1.96 9.25 3.62
N GLY A 50 -2.36 10.45 3.21
CA GLY A 50 -1.50 11.65 3.23
C GLY A 50 -0.43 11.62 2.14
N ASP A 51 0.80 11.98 2.50
CA ASP A 51 1.96 12.11 1.61
C ASP A 51 2.67 10.78 1.31
N PHE A 52 2.04 9.65 1.63
CA PHE A 52 2.60 8.32 1.48
C PHE A 52 1.93 7.51 0.39
N VAL A 53 2.64 6.55 -0.16
CA VAL A 53 2.11 5.54 -1.09
C VAL A 53 2.68 4.17 -0.73
N ALA A 54 1.89 3.12 -0.91
CA ALA A 54 2.35 1.75 -0.75
C ALA A 54 2.17 0.99 -2.07
N TYR A 55 3.16 0.21 -2.48
CA TYR A 55 3.05 -0.57 -3.70
C TYR A 55 3.94 -1.80 -3.71
N GLU A 56 3.45 -2.84 -4.35
CA GLU A 56 4.19 -4.04 -4.65
C GLU A 56 4.75 -3.96 -6.07
N ARG A 57 5.91 -4.58 -6.28
CA ARG A 57 6.47 -4.82 -7.61
C ARG A 57 7.27 -6.11 -7.61
N ARG A 58 7.37 -6.74 -8.78
CA ARG A 58 8.02 -8.04 -8.94
C ARG A 58 9.08 -7.91 -10.01
N LEU A 59 10.28 -8.45 -9.79
CA LEU A 59 11.24 -8.54 -10.89
C LEU A 59 10.66 -9.43 -11.99
N LYS A 60 10.87 -9.04 -13.25
CA LYS A 60 10.46 -9.85 -14.42
C LYS A 60 11.10 -11.24 -14.42
N SER A 61 12.26 -11.39 -13.78
CA SER A 61 12.99 -12.64 -13.59
C SER A 61 13.52 -12.76 -12.16
N GLY A 62 13.66 -13.99 -11.66
CA GLY A 62 14.37 -14.25 -10.40
C GLY A 62 13.53 -14.26 -9.11
N GLY A 63 12.20 -14.38 -9.20
CA GLY A 63 11.34 -14.67 -8.03
C GLY A 63 11.38 -13.63 -6.90
N ARG A 64 11.91 -12.44 -7.16
CA ARG A 64 12.03 -11.36 -6.17
C ARG A 64 10.78 -10.48 -6.19
N TRP A 65 10.15 -10.37 -5.03
CA TRP A 65 9.00 -9.51 -4.78
C TRP A 65 9.40 -8.41 -3.83
N GLU A 66 8.97 -7.18 -4.13
CA GLU A 66 9.25 -6.01 -3.31
C GLU A 66 7.94 -5.35 -2.94
N PHE A 67 7.78 -5.02 -1.65
CA PHE A 67 6.80 -4.07 -1.18
C PHE A 67 7.50 -2.78 -0.78
N ILE A 68 6.96 -1.65 -1.21
CA ILE A 68 7.54 -0.34 -1.01
C ILE A 68 6.51 0.55 -0.34
N TYR A 69 6.94 1.22 0.73
CA TYR A 69 6.16 2.26 1.39
C TYR A 69 6.98 3.56 1.34
N GLU A 70 6.53 4.51 0.53
CA GLU A 70 7.28 5.70 0.12
C GLU A 70 6.59 6.98 0.59
N HIS A 71 7.37 7.90 1.15
CA HIS A 71 6.99 9.29 1.39
C HIS A 71 7.30 10.13 0.15
N CYS A 72 6.26 10.56 -0.57
CA CYS A 72 6.42 11.19 -1.88
C CYS A 72 7.25 12.48 -1.87
N PRO A 73 7.04 13.44 -0.93
CA PRO A 73 7.81 14.68 -0.91
C PRO A 73 9.30 14.48 -0.69
N SER A 74 9.68 13.53 0.18
CA SER A 74 11.10 13.31 0.51
C SER A 74 11.74 12.16 -0.27
N ARG A 75 10.96 11.41 -1.05
CA ARG A 75 11.38 10.18 -1.76
C ARG A 75 12.01 9.12 -0.85
N LYS A 76 11.74 9.21 0.45
CA LYS A 76 12.25 8.24 1.42
C LYS A 76 11.29 7.08 1.44
N ARG A 77 11.81 5.87 1.40
CA ARG A 77 10.98 4.67 1.39
C ARG A 77 11.57 3.58 2.24
N VAL A 78 10.69 2.73 2.77
CA VAL A 78 11.07 1.39 3.21
C VAL A 78 10.76 0.43 2.07
N THR A 79 11.73 -0.40 1.72
CA THR A 79 11.59 -1.50 0.78
C THR A 79 11.68 -2.79 1.56
N VAL A 80 10.68 -3.65 1.43
CA VAL A 80 10.64 -5.01 1.96
C VAL A 80 10.82 -5.96 0.79
N VAL A 81 11.75 -6.90 0.91
CA VAL A 81 12.11 -7.85 -0.14
C VAL A 81 11.86 -9.26 0.34
N VAL A 82 11.19 -10.04 -0.51
CA VAL A 82 11.04 -11.48 -0.37
C VAL A 82 11.58 -12.12 -1.64
N THR A 83 12.44 -13.12 -1.47
CA THR A 83 12.97 -13.92 -2.56
C THR A 83 12.66 -15.39 -2.30
N GLY A 84 12.14 -16.07 -3.31
CA GLY A 84 11.81 -17.48 -3.27
C GLY A 84 11.56 -18.03 -4.66
N LEU A 85 11.58 -19.36 -4.77
CA LEU A 85 11.45 -20.08 -6.03
C LEU A 85 9.99 -20.31 -6.43
N ASP A 86 9.07 -20.26 -5.45
CA ASP A 86 7.64 -20.49 -5.64
C ASP A 86 6.82 -19.20 -5.42
N GLU A 87 5.87 -18.94 -6.32
CA GLU A 87 5.05 -17.72 -6.27
C GLU A 87 4.11 -17.70 -5.06
N SER A 88 3.54 -18.84 -4.69
CA SER A 88 2.59 -18.93 -3.57
C SER A 88 3.30 -18.75 -2.23
N GLU A 89 4.50 -19.30 -2.09
CA GLU A 89 5.36 -19.09 -0.93
C GLU A 89 5.74 -17.61 -0.80
N ASN A 90 6.21 -16.99 -1.88
CA ASN A 90 6.58 -15.57 -1.89
C ASN A 90 5.40 -14.67 -1.53
N ARG A 91 4.20 -15.00 -2.01
CA ARG A 91 2.99 -14.26 -1.68
C ARG A 91 2.66 -14.31 -0.20
N GLN A 92 2.68 -15.52 0.40
CA GLN A 92 2.43 -15.66 1.84
C GLN A 92 3.49 -14.92 2.66
N ARG A 93 4.77 -15.11 2.33
CA ARG A 93 5.88 -14.43 3.02
C ARG A 93 5.78 -12.90 2.89
N MET A 94 5.36 -12.40 1.74
CA MET A 94 5.13 -10.97 1.54
C MET A 94 3.98 -10.48 2.42
N GLN A 95 2.84 -11.17 2.44
CA GLN A 95 1.70 -10.81 3.29
C GLN A 95 2.08 -10.78 4.77
N ASP A 96 2.82 -11.78 5.25
CA ASP A 96 3.29 -11.85 6.63
C ASP A 96 4.23 -10.68 6.95
N ALA A 97 5.12 -10.32 6.02
CA ALA A 97 6.09 -9.24 6.19
C ALA A 97 5.46 -7.84 6.20
N ILE A 98 4.41 -7.61 5.40
CA ILE A 98 3.80 -6.28 5.26
C ILE A 98 2.66 -6.05 6.23
N ALA A 99 2.01 -7.09 6.75
CA ALA A 99 0.89 -6.95 7.68
C ALA A 99 1.21 -6.04 8.91
N PRO A 100 2.40 -6.11 9.54
CA PRO A 100 2.80 -5.17 10.58
C PRO A 100 2.89 -3.72 10.10
N ILE A 101 3.36 -3.48 8.88
CA ILE A 101 3.48 -2.15 8.28
C ILE A 101 2.10 -1.56 8.02
N LEU A 102 1.20 -2.34 7.43
CA LEU A 102 -0.17 -1.89 7.14
C LEU A 102 -0.92 -1.56 8.44
N ARG A 103 -0.83 -2.42 9.46
CA ARG A 103 -1.37 -2.12 10.80
C ARG A 103 -0.79 -0.85 11.41
N ALA A 104 0.50 -0.60 11.22
CA ALA A 104 1.14 0.62 11.71
C ALA A 104 0.62 1.87 10.96
N ALA A 105 0.43 1.77 9.64
CA ALA A 105 -0.09 2.85 8.80
C ALA A 105 -1.56 3.21 9.12
N GLU A 106 -2.38 2.24 9.52
CA GLU A 106 -3.77 2.46 9.96
C GLU A 106 -3.87 2.94 11.42
N SER A 107 -2.79 2.84 12.19
CA SER A 107 -2.80 3.20 13.60
C SER A 107 -2.82 4.72 13.79
N LYS A 108 -3.33 5.18 14.95
CA LYS A 108 -3.20 6.58 15.38
C LYS A 108 -1.80 6.92 15.93
N ARG A 109 -0.89 5.93 15.99
CA ARG A 109 0.46 6.11 16.51
C ARG A 109 1.39 6.62 15.42
N ARG A 110 2.40 7.38 15.83
CA ARG A 110 3.46 7.83 14.91
C ARG A 110 4.51 6.73 14.76
N TYR A 111 4.75 6.33 13.52
CA TYR A 111 5.82 5.41 13.14
C TYR A 111 6.78 6.12 12.18
N THR A 112 8.08 5.89 12.36
CA THR A 112 9.10 6.30 11.39
C THR A 112 9.31 5.19 10.36
N LEU A 113 9.90 5.51 9.19
CA LEU A 113 10.31 4.50 8.22
C LEU A 113 11.28 3.46 8.82
N HIS A 114 12.10 3.85 9.81
CA HIS A 114 12.98 2.92 10.52
C HIS A 114 12.21 1.96 11.45
N ASP A 115 11.10 2.41 12.04
CA ASP A 115 10.21 1.53 12.80
C ASP A 115 9.52 0.54 11.86
N LEU A 116 9.03 0.99 10.70
CA LEU A 116 8.41 0.12 9.70
C LEU A 116 9.40 -0.95 9.19
N ARG A 117 10.65 -0.55 8.92
CA ARG A 117 11.74 -1.48 8.59
C ARG A 117 11.98 -2.51 9.69
N ARG A 118 11.99 -2.08 10.96
CA ARG A 118 12.16 -3.00 12.10
C ARG A 118 11.02 -4.01 12.15
N LEU A 119 9.78 -3.55 12.03
CA LEU A 119 8.60 -4.41 12.03
C LEU A 119 8.63 -5.47 10.92
N ALA A 120 9.06 -5.11 9.71
CA ALA A 120 9.22 -6.08 8.62
C ALA A 120 10.33 -7.09 8.90
N ARG A 121 11.47 -6.67 9.47
CA ARG A 121 12.57 -7.59 9.80
C ARG A 121 12.23 -8.58 10.90
N GLU A 122 11.34 -8.22 11.82
CA GLU A 122 10.85 -9.12 12.88
C GLU A 122 10.10 -10.34 12.30
N THR A 123 9.62 -10.27 11.06
CA THR A 123 9.00 -11.41 10.35
C THR A 123 10.02 -12.26 9.58
N GLY A 124 11.31 -11.92 9.65
CA GLY A 124 12.37 -12.57 8.88
C GLY A 124 12.53 -12.06 7.44
N ALA A 125 11.83 -11.00 7.04
CA ALA A 125 12.00 -10.39 5.73
C ALA A 125 13.24 -9.49 5.66
N GLU A 126 13.79 -9.35 4.46
CA GLU A 126 14.78 -8.31 4.19
C GLU A 126 14.06 -6.97 4.09
N ALA A 127 14.53 -5.95 4.81
CA ALA A 127 13.98 -4.61 4.68
C ALA A 127 15.05 -3.53 4.83
N GLU A 128 14.93 -2.48 4.04
CA GLU A 128 15.84 -1.34 4.05
C GLU A 128 15.10 -0.01 3.97
N VAL A 129 15.72 1.06 4.46
CA VAL A 129 15.24 2.43 4.25
C VAL A 129 16.20 3.11 3.31
N THR A 130 15.69 3.61 2.19
CA THR A 130 16.49 4.29 1.16
C THR A 130 15.84 5.61 0.77
N THR A 131 16.61 6.46 0.07
CA THR A 131 16.06 7.63 -0.62
C THR A 131 16.18 7.38 -2.12
N ALA A 132 15.05 7.45 -2.82
CA ALA A 132 15.02 7.24 -4.26
C ALA A 132 15.71 8.39 -5.01
N GLY A 133 16.52 8.05 -6.02
CA GLY A 133 17.10 9.02 -6.95
C GLY A 133 16.07 9.67 -7.88
N TYR A 134 14.89 9.08 -7.99
CA TYR A 134 13.76 9.50 -8.81
C TYR A 134 12.47 9.40 -8.00
N LYS A 135 11.40 9.97 -8.53
CA LYS A 135 10.05 9.88 -7.96
C LYS A 135 9.32 8.68 -8.59
N SER A 136 8.71 7.81 -7.78
CA SER A 136 7.98 6.65 -8.31
C SER A 136 6.76 7.07 -9.14
N CYS A 137 6.27 6.22 -10.08
CA CYS A 137 5.02 6.51 -10.82
C CYS A 137 3.88 6.78 -9.85
N VAL A 138 3.79 6.00 -8.77
CA VAL A 138 2.71 6.12 -7.81
C VAL A 138 2.74 7.51 -7.20
N CYS A 139 3.91 8.03 -6.80
CA CYS A 139 3.98 9.42 -6.35
C CYS A 139 3.69 10.46 -7.46
N ALA A 140 4.00 10.17 -8.73
CA ALA A 140 3.81 11.08 -9.86
C ALA A 140 2.34 11.20 -10.30
N GLU A 141 1.64 10.07 -10.42
CA GLU A 141 0.23 10.04 -10.77
C GLU A 141 -0.65 10.68 -9.68
N TRP A 142 -0.11 10.78 -8.47
CA TRP A 142 -0.75 11.42 -7.32
C TRP A 142 -0.43 12.91 -7.16
N GLY A 143 0.33 13.50 -8.09
CA GLY A 143 0.55 14.95 -8.15
C GLY A 143 1.55 15.50 -7.14
N TYR A 144 2.39 14.65 -6.54
CA TYR A 144 3.51 15.10 -5.71
C TYR A 144 4.72 15.57 -6.54
#